data_AF-A0AA96XJP1-F1
#
_entry.id   AF-A0AA96XJP1-F1
#
_cell.length_a   1.000
_cell.length_b   1.000
_cell.length_c   1.000
_cell.angle_alpha   90.00
_cell.angle_beta   90.00
_cell.angle_gamma   90.00
#
_symmetry.space_group_name_H-M   'P 1'
#
loop_
_entity.id
_entity.type
_entity.pdbx_description
1 polymer ?
#
loop_
_entity_poly.entity_id
_entity_poly.type
_entity_poly.pdbx_seq_one_letter_code
_entity_poly.pdbx_strand_id
1 'polypeptide(L)'
;MWAFRPDPSPRWDLLEEAFDEARYQWQQRAFFFQSATLLPEQVAELHEERLRAFVDMLAHGSSRVAERLLRPNLQEDDRERVGVAALALLASATPQGLTVVLKELREGAPERQGWVAEALSLSERPGLARALVSLLGPREPPEVQAAALESLLLQGQPPGRDLLTRALTHPEPVVRLTALRAARRWPRDAETGLVRQGLASGAPELRAAALEAGLVQAQRLARQSCQAAAEAPDAMGRTARLLLALGGADEDLSRLVKLLDAPALRPDVLWALGFSGRPAAADACIPWLEDPLLGGRAAEAFSAITGLALKDDLLRERDEEDDLLPPWRRTSTHP
;
A
#
# COMPACT_ATOMS: atom_id res chain seq x y z
N MET A 1 35.60 28.11 -40.71
CA MET A 1 35.22 26.82 -40.11
C MET A 1 34.86 27.08 -38.64
N TRP A 2 33.61 27.45 -38.36
CA TRP A 2 33.14 27.69 -37.00
C TRP A 2 32.86 26.34 -36.33
N ALA A 3 33.66 25.99 -35.34
CA ALA A 3 33.40 24.83 -34.49
C ALA A 3 32.22 25.20 -33.57
N PHE A 4 31.03 24.67 -33.88
CA PHE A 4 29.91 24.66 -32.96
C PHE A 4 30.33 23.87 -31.72
N ARG A 5 30.72 24.57 -30.65
CA ARG A 5 30.83 23.96 -29.32
C ARG A 5 29.44 24.07 -28.71
N PRO A 6 28.68 22.97 -28.55
CA PRO A 6 27.45 23.03 -27.77
C PRO A 6 27.80 23.58 -26.38
N ASP A 7 27.01 24.53 -25.90
CA ASP A 7 27.14 25.04 -24.54
C ASP A 7 27.01 23.84 -23.58
N PRO A 8 28.01 23.57 -22.73
CA PRO A 8 27.95 22.44 -21.79
C PRO A 8 26.96 22.68 -20.64
N SER A 9 26.26 23.83 -20.64
CA SER A 9 25.26 24.15 -19.64
C SER A 9 23.99 23.31 -19.83
N PRO A 10 23.49 22.67 -18.76
CA PRO A 10 22.21 21.97 -18.82
C PRO A 10 21.10 22.91 -19.30
N ARG A 11 20.20 22.39 -20.15
CA ARG A 11 18.98 23.10 -20.55
C ARG A 11 18.00 23.10 -19.38
N TRP A 12 18.16 24.10 -18.49
CA TRP A 12 17.40 24.21 -17.25
C TRP A 12 15.90 24.33 -17.47
N ASP A 13 15.49 25.01 -18.54
CA ASP A 13 14.11 25.09 -19.01
C ASP A 13 13.47 23.70 -19.15
N LEU A 14 14.15 22.80 -19.85
CA LEU A 14 13.65 21.44 -20.08
C LEU A 14 13.67 20.58 -18.80
N LEU A 15 14.66 20.78 -17.93
CA LEU A 15 14.77 20.01 -16.69
C LEU A 15 13.73 20.43 -15.64
N GLU A 16 13.41 21.72 -15.57
CA GLU A 16 12.35 22.24 -14.70
C GLU A 16 10.98 21.76 -15.21
N GLU A 17 10.74 21.81 -16.53
CA GLU A 17 9.53 21.27 -17.15
C GLU A 17 9.39 19.75 -16.93
N ALA A 18 10.48 18.99 -17.11
CA ALA A 18 10.48 17.55 -16.82
C ALA A 18 10.19 17.24 -15.35
N PHE A 19 10.69 18.08 -14.42
CA PHE A 19 10.39 17.92 -12.99
C PHE A 19 8.91 18.19 -12.69
N ASP A 20 8.34 19.25 -13.26
CA ASP A 20 6.91 19.55 -13.10
C ASP A 20 6.02 18.47 -13.70
N GLU A 21 6.38 17.92 -14.86
CA GLU A 21 5.63 16.83 -15.47
C GLU A 21 5.76 15.53 -14.64
N ALA A 22 6.96 15.19 -14.16
CA ALA A 22 7.14 14.07 -13.24
C ALA A 22 6.29 14.24 -11.96
N ARG A 23 6.21 15.47 -11.43
CA ARG A 23 5.39 15.81 -10.25
C ARG A 23 3.91 15.58 -10.54
N TYR A 24 3.43 16.05 -11.69
CA TYR A 24 2.06 15.82 -12.11
C TYR A 24 1.76 14.32 -12.26
N GLN A 25 2.65 13.55 -12.89
CA GLN A 25 2.49 12.10 -12.98
C GLN A 25 2.48 11.45 -11.59
N TRP A 26 3.39 11.84 -10.69
CA TRP A 26 3.39 11.33 -9.31
C TRP A 26 2.05 11.57 -8.59
N GLN A 27 1.46 12.76 -8.72
CA GLN A 27 0.17 13.10 -8.15
C GLN A 27 -0.96 12.19 -8.67
N GLN A 28 -0.97 11.91 -9.98
CA GLN A 28 -1.99 11.08 -10.62
C GLN A 28 -1.87 9.59 -10.30
N ARG A 29 -0.75 9.16 -9.72
CA ARG A 29 -0.44 7.75 -9.50
C ARG A 29 -1.53 7.02 -8.70
N ALA A 30 -2.01 7.61 -7.62
CA ALA A 30 -3.07 7.03 -6.80
C ALA A 30 -4.38 6.83 -7.58
N PHE A 31 -4.71 7.77 -8.48
CA PHE A 31 -5.89 7.67 -9.34
C PHE A 31 -5.77 6.49 -10.31
N PHE A 32 -4.62 6.32 -10.96
CA PHE A 32 -4.40 5.21 -11.88
C PHE A 32 -4.48 3.84 -11.18
N PHE A 33 -3.90 3.68 -10.00
CA PHE A 33 -3.97 2.41 -9.25
C PHE A 33 -5.34 2.10 -8.64
N GLN A 34 -6.19 3.11 -8.47
CA GLN A 34 -7.56 2.95 -7.97
C GLN A 34 -8.59 2.80 -9.09
N SER A 35 -8.15 2.90 -10.36
CA SER A 35 -9.06 2.76 -11.49
C SER A 35 -9.59 1.33 -11.60
N ALA A 36 -10.92 1.18 -11.52
CA ALA A 36 -11.59 -0.09 -11.74
C ALA A 36 -11.63 -0.52 -13.22
N THR A 37 -11.24 0.38 -14.15
CA THR A 37 -11.34 0.16 -15.59
C THR A 37 -10.00 -0.11 -16.26
N LEU A 38 -8.89 0.18 -15.58
CA LEU A 38 -7.55 -0.02 -16.11
C LEU A 38 -6.93 -1.30 -15.56
N LEU A 39 -6.38 -2.09 -16.45
CA LEU A 39 -5.55 -3.23 -16.08
C LEU A 39 -4.16 -2.75 -15.63
N PRO A 40 -3.45 -3.52 -14.78
CA PRO A 40 -2.10 -3.15 -14.33
C PRO A 40 -1.11 -2.87 -15.47
N GLU A 41 -1.20 -3.62 -16.57
CA GLU A 41 -0.37 -3.42 -17.77
C GLU A 41 -0.66 -2.06 -18.44
N GLN A 42 -1.93 -1.67 -18.52
CA GLN A 42 -2.33 -0.37 -19.06
C GLN A 42 -1.86 0.78 -18.17
N VAL A 43 -1.90 0.60 -16.85
CA VAL A 43 -1.32 1.58 -15.90
C VAL A 43 0.19 1.71 -16.12
N ALA A 44 0.88 0.59 -16.33
CA ALA A 44 2.32 0.62 -16.60
C ALA A 44 2.65 1.44 -17.85
N GLU A 45 1.96 1.18 -18.97
CA GLU A 45 2.17 1.84 -20.27
C GLU A 45 1.72 3.32 -20.27
N LEU A 46 0.53 3.60 -19.74
CA LEU A 46 -0.07 4.95 -19.83
C LEU A 46 0.55 5.94 -18.85
N HIS A 47 1.07 5.45 -17.72
CA HIS A 47 1.45 6.28 -16.58
C HIS A 47 2.88 6.03 -16.09
N GLU A 48 3.20 4.80 -15.65
CA GLU A 48 4.48 4.52 -14.99
C GLU A 48 5.68 4.69 -15.95
N GLU A 49 5.55 4.33 -17.23
CA GLU A 49 6.59 4.57 -18.24
C GLU A 49 6.87 6.07 -18.45
N ARG A 50 5.83 6.92 -18.41
CA ARG A 50 5.98 8.37 -18.55
C ARG A 50 6.68 8.96 -17.34
N LEU A 51 6.23 8.62 -16.13
CA LEU A 51 6.89 9.04 -14.89
C LEU A 51 8.37 8.63 -14.91
N ARG A 52 8.67 7.38 -15.28
CA ARG A 52 10.02 6.86 -15.41
C ARG A 52 10.86 7.65 -16.41
N ALA A 53 10.31 7.97 -17.59
CA ALA A 53 11.03 8.75 -18.60
C ALA A 53 11.47 10.13 -18.10
N PHE A 54 10.61 10.84 -17.37
CA PHE A 54 10.97 12.14 -16.79
C PHE A 54 11.96 12.01 -15.63
N VAL A 55 11.78 11.01 -14.76
CA VAL A 55 12.74 10.69 -13.69
C VAL A 55 14.12 10.35 -14.27
N ASP A 56 14.17 9.55 -15.33
CA ASP A 56 15.41 9.19 -16.02
C ASP A 56 16.08 10.42 -16.63
N MET A 57 15.32 11.34 -17.22
CA MET A 57 15.85 12.60 -17.73
C MET A 57 16.53 13.42 -16.61
N LEU A 58 15.91 13.49 -15.43
CA LEU A 58 16.46 14.18 -14.26
C LEU A 58 17.70 13.46 -13.70
N ALA A 59 17.67 12.12 -13.65
CA ALA A 59 18.72 11.27 -13.10
C ALA A 59 20.00 11.27 -13.95
N HIS A 60 19.86 11.36 -15.28
CA HIS A 60 20.99 11.50 -16.23
C HIS A 60 21.49 12.95 -16.36
N GLY A 61 20.84 13.89 -15.67
CA GLY A 61 21.31 15.27 -15.55
C GLY A 61 22.70 15.35 -14.92
N SER A 62 23.39 16.48 -15.18
CA SER A 62 24.68 16.75 -14.53
C SER A 62 24.54 16.80 -12.99
N SER A 63 25.65 16.68 -12.25
CA SER A 63 25.65 16.85 -10.78
C SER A 63 25.02 18.16 -10.31
N ARG A 64 25.02 19.21 -11.16
CA ARG A 64 24.34 20.47 -10.88
C ARG A 64 22.83 20.32 -10.74
N VAL A 65 22.20 19.37 -11.45
CA VAL A 65 20.74 19.13 -11.36
C VAL A 65 20.38 18.61 -9.97
N ALA A 66 21.18 17.69 -9.44
CA ALA A 66 21.01 17.20 -8.08
C ALA A 66 21.12 18.34 -7.04
N GLU A 67 22.12 19.22 -7.18
CA GLU A 67 22.35 20.32 -6.23
C GLU A 67 21.33 21.45 -6.34
N ARG A 68 20.99 21.87 -7.57
CA ARG A 68 20.15 23.06 -7.82
C ARG A 68 18.66 22.76 -7.81
N LEU A 69 18.25 21.57 -8.26
CA LEU A 69 16.84 21.24 -8.45
C LEU A 69 16.37 20.17 -7.47
N LEU A 70 17.04 19.01 -7.41
CA LEU A 70 16.50 17.88 -6.64
C LEU A 70 16.65 18.05 -5.13
N ARG A 71 17.82 18.48 -4.63
CA ARG A 71 18.04 18.64 -3.19
C ARG A 71 17.14 19.69 -2.53
N PRO A 72 16.93 20.88 -3.10
CA PRO A 72 15.98 21.84 -2.54
C PRO A 72 14.56 21.26 -2.47
N ASN A 73 14.09 20.63 -3.56
CA ASN A 73 12.76 20.03 -3.61
C ASN A 73 12.57 18.85 -2.65
N LEU A 74 13.64 18.16 -2.26
CA LEU A 74 13.60 17.10 -1.23
C LEU A 74 13.29 17.66 0.18
N GLN A 75 13.51 18.96 0.41
CA GLN A 75 13.30 19.62 1.70
C GLN A 75 12.00 20.43 1.75
N GLU A 76 11.23 20.45 0.67
CA GLU A 76 9.95 21.15 0.60
C GLU A 76 8.87 20.38 1.36
N ASP A 77 7.83 21.10 1.80
CA ASP A 77 6.65 20.51 2.44
C ASP A 77 5.56 20.21 1.39
N ASP A 78 5.96 19.52 0.32
CA ASP A 78 5.12 19.12 -0.81
C ASP A 78 5.44 17.65 -1.16
N ARG A 79 4.45 16.78 -0.99
CA ARG A 79 4.61 15.32 -1.14
C ARG A 79 5.12 14.95 -2.52
N GLU A 80 4.55 15.55 -3.56
CA GLU A 80 4.85 15.24 -4.94
C GLU A 80 6.28 15.68 -5.29
N ARG A 81 6.71 16.88 -4.83
CA ARG A 81 8.08 17.38 -5.00
C ARG A 81 9.10 16.48 -4.32
N VAL A 82 8.85 16.11 -3.06
CA VAL A 82 9.75 15.25 -2.28
C VAL A 82 9.85 13.86 -2.91
N GLY A 83 8.72 13.26 -3.32
CA GLY A 83 8.67 11.96 -3.96
C GLY A 83 9.48 11.91 -5.26
N VAL A 84 9.27 12.86 -6.17
CA VAL A 84 9.99 12.95 -7.44
C VAL A 84 11.47 13.24 -7.22
N ALA A 85 11.81 14.18 -6.34
CA ALA A 85 13.20 14.51 -6.03
C ALA A 85 13.95 13.30 -5.47
N ALA A 86 13.35 12.57 -4.52
CA ALA A 86 13.93 11.37 -3.94
C ALA A 86 14.11 10.27 -5.00
N LEU A 87 13.09 10.02 -5.83
CA LEU A 87 13.15 9.00 -6.87
C LEU A 87 14.22 9.32 -7.92
N ALA A 88 14.32 10.56 -8.38
CA ALA A 88 15.37 11.00 -9.32
C ALA A 88 16.78 10.92 -8.71
N LEU A 89 16.96 11.27 -7.43
CA LEU A 89 18.23 11.10 -6.72
C LEU A 89 18.63 9.62 -6.60
N LEU A 90 17.67 8.72 -6.33
CA LEU A 90 17.88 7.28 -6.26
C LEU A 90 18.23 6.68 -7.62
N ALA A 91 17.56 7.13 -8.69
CA ALA A 91 17.83 6.71 -10.07
C ALA A 91 19.19 7.21 -10.59
N SER A 92 19.71 8.33 -10.06
CA SER A 92 21.04 8.83 -10.46
C SER A 92 22.15 7.82 -10.17
N ALA A 93 23.11 7.66 -11.08
CA ALA A 93 24.25 6.74 -10.86
C ALA A 93 25.18 7.16 -9.70
N THR A 94 24.97 8.35 -9.13
CA THR A 94 25.84 8.92 -8.09
C THR A 94 25.59 8.24 -6.74
N PRO A 95 26.64 7.85 -5.97
CA PRO A 95 26.48 7.37 -4.60
C PRO A 95 25.90 8.43 -3.64
N GLN A 96 26.13 9.71 -3.95
CA GLN A 96 25.65 10.83 -3.16
C GLN A 96 24.11 10.91 -3.15
N GLY A 97 23.43 10.59 -4.26
CA GLY A 97 21.97 10.60 -4.34
C GLY A 97 21.33 9.70 -3.27
N LEU A 98 21.78 8.44 -3.19
CA LEU A 98 21.33 7.51 -2.15
C LEU A 98 21.63 8.03 -0.75
N THR A 99 22.82 8.57 -0.52
CA THR A 99 23.22 9.07 0.81
C THR A 99 22.32 10.20 1.28
N VAL A 100 21.97 11.12 0.38
CA VAL A 100 21.07 12.25 0.67
C VAL A 100 19.66 11.76 1.01
N VAL A 101 19.13 10.81 0.25
CA VAL A 101 17.79 10.26 0.48
C VAL A 101 17.72 9.49 1.80
N LEU A 102 18.73 8.67 2.12
CA LEU A 102 18.79 7.96 3.40
C LEU A 102 19.05 8.89 4.59
N LYS A 103 19.63 10.07 4.36
CA LYS A 103 19.73 11.12 5.38
C LYS A 103 18.35 11.72 5.64
N GLU A 104 17.59 12.07 4.60
CA GLU A 104 16.25 12.62 4.76
C GLU A 104 15.29 11.62 5.43
N LEU A 105 15.40 10.33 5.13
CA LEU A 105 14.63 9.31 5.83
C LEU A 105 14.88 9.31 7.35
N ARG A 106 16.10 9.62 7.80
CA ARG A 106 16.46 9.60 9.23
C ARG A 106 16.16 10.91 9.95
N GLU A 107 16.45 12.02 9.29
CA GLU A 107 16.50 13.35 9.91
C GLU A 107 15.32 14.24 9.50
N GLY A 108 14.58 13.87 8.45
CA GLY A 108 13.44 14.61 7.95
C GLY A 108 12.27 14.63 8.92
N ALA A 109 11.34 15.57 8.70
CA ALA A 109 10.08 15.60 9.44
C ALA A 109 9.26 14.31 9.20
N PRO A 110 8.43 13.85 10.15
CA PRO A 110 7.71 12.57 10.04
C PRO A 110 6.92 12.38 8.73
N GLU A 111 6.30 13.46 8.22
CA GLU A 111 5.57 13.44 6.95
C GLU A 111 6.50 13.20 5.76
N ARG A 112 7.62 13.92 5.70
CA ARG A 112 8.65 13.74 4.65
C ARG A 112 9.32 12.37 4.72
N GLN A 113 9.51 11.81 5.92
CA GLN A 113 10.01 10.43 6.07
C GLN A 113 9.10 9.44 5.35
N GLY A 114 7.77 9.60 5.47
CA GLY A 114 6.79 8.78 4.77
C GLY A 114 6.88 8.93 3.24
N TRP A 115 7.02 10.15 2.73
CA TRP A 115 7.13 10.41 1.29
C TRP A 115 8.45 9.88 0.71
N VAL A 116 9.55 9.99 1.45
CA VAL A 116 10.83 9.41 1.09
C VAL A 116 10.78 7.88 1.11
N ALA A 117 10.12 7.28 2.10
CA ALA A 117 9.91 5.84 2.17
C ALA A 117 9.10 5.31 0.97
N GLU A 118 8.11 6.07 0.49
CA GLU A 118 7.38 5.75 -0.73
C GLU A 118 8.33 5.70 -1.94
N ALA A 119 9.15 6.73 -2.15
CA ALA A 119 10.12 6.76 -3.24
C ALA A 119 11.16 5.63 -3.15
N LEU A 120 11.64 5.29 -1.94
CA LEU A 120 12.53 4.15 -1.72
C LEU A 120 11.87 2.83 -2.12
N SER A 121 10.59 2.67 -1.85
CA SER A 121 9.84 1.44 -2.16
C SER A 121 9.66 1.23 -3.67
N LEU A 122 9.71 2.31 -4.47
CA LEU A 122 9.57 2.28 -5.93
C LEU A 122 10.91 2.25 -6.68
N SER A 123 12.01 2.53 -6.01
CA SER A 123 13.32 2.65 -6.64
C SER A 123 13.89 1.29 -7.07
N GLU A 124 14.30 1.19 -8.34
CA GLU A 124 15.00 0.03 -8.91
C GLU A 124 16.53 0.10 -8.74
N ARG A 125 17.05 1.06 -7.95
CA ARG A 125 18.49 1.28 -7.78
C ARG A 125 19.23 0.00 -7.31
N PRO A 126 20.26 -0.46 -8.07
CA PRO A 126 21.11 -1.56 -7.63
C PRO A 126 21.77 -1.29 -6.27
N GLY A 127 21.73 -2.29 -5.39
CA GLY A 127 22.33 -2.20 -4.06
C GLY A 127 21.49 -1.47 -3.00
N LEU A 128 20.31 -0.94 -3.35
CA LEU A 128 19.40 -0.30 -2.40
C LEU A 128 19.01 -1.25 -1.25
N ALA A 129 18.67 -2.51 -1.56
CA ALA A 129 18.33 -3.51 -0.55
C ALA A 129 19.39 -3.66 0.53
N ARG A 130 20.68 -3.64 0.17
CA ARG A 130 21.80 -3.71 1.15
C ARG A 130 21.82 -2.49 2.06
N ALA A 131 21.54 -1.30 1.52
CA ALA A 131 21.48 -0.08 2.30
C ALA A 131 20.26 -0.08 3.24
N LEU A 132 19.08 -0.53 2.77
CA LEU A 132 17.89 -0.69 3.61
C LEU A 132 18.10 -1.71 4.73
N VAL A 133 18.76 -2.84 4.45
CA VAL A 133 19.11 -3.84 5.48
C VAL A 133 19.99 -3.23 6.57
N SER A 134 20.90 -2.31 6.24
CA SER A 134 21.71 -1.63 7.26
C SER A 134 20.90 -0.69 8.16
N LEU A 135 19.74 -0.22 7.70
CA LEU A 135 18.82 0.60 8.48
C LEU A 135 18.00 -0.20 9.50
N LEU A 136 18.03 -1.53 9.44
CA LEU A 136 17.40 -2.41 10.43
C LEU A 136 18.28 -2.64 11.67
N GLY A 137 19.31 -1.80 11.85
CA GLY A 137 20.22 -1.86 12.98
C GLY A 137 19.59 -1.26 14.26
N PRO A 138 20.02 -1.70 15.45
CA PRO A 138 19.42 -1.29 16.73
C PRO A 138 19.65 0.19 17.10
N ARG A 139 20.43 0.93 16.32
CA ARG A 139 20.73 2.35 16.54
C ARG A 139 19.81 3.28 15.76
N GLU A 140 19.07 2.74 14.79
CA GLU A 140 18.21 3.52 13.91
C GLU A 140 16.85 3.75 14.60
N PRO A 141 16.20 4.90 14.36
CA PRO A 141 14.87 5.15 14.89
C PRO A 141 13.84 4.07 14.47
N PRO A 142 12.87 3.72 15.32
CA PRO A 142 11.85 2.72 15.00
C PRO A 142 11.08 2.99 13.69
N GLU A 143 10.78 4.26 13.41
CA GLU A 143 10.09 4.70 12.20
C GLU A 143 10.94 4.44 10.95
N VAL A 144 12.25 4.68 11.04
CA VAL A 144 13.23 4.40 9.97
C VAL A 144 13.37 2.89 9.74
N GLN A 145 13.42 2.10 10.82
CA GLN A 145 13.46 0.64 10.72
C GLN A 145 12.20 0.09 10.05
N ALA A 146 11.02 0.58 10.45
CA ALA A 146 9.75 0.17 9.87
C ALA A 146 9.65 0.58 8.39
N ALA A 147 10.03 1.81 8.04
CA ALA A 147 10.07 2.28 6.65
C ALA A 147 11.02 1.44 5.80
N ALA A 148 12.23 1.15 6.29
CA ALA A 148 13.19 0.31 5.58
C ALA A 148 12.69 -1.12 5.36
N LEU A 149 12.02 -1.70 6.35
CA LEU A 149 11.43 -3.04 6.26
C LEU A 149 10.22 -3.07 5.30
N GLU A 150 9.40 -2.03 5.28
CA GLU A 150 8.27 -1.90 4.35
C GLU A 150 8.79 -1.71 2.91
N SER A 151 9.82 -0.90 2.70
CA SER A 151 10.46 -0.77 1.38
C SER A 151 11.05 -2.10 0.89
N LEU A 152 11.70 -2.88 1.77
CA LEU A 152 12.17 -4.22 1.43
C LEU A 152 11.01 -5.17 1.07
N LEU A 153 9.90 -5.12 1.82
CA LEU A 153 8.67 -5.87 1.55
C LEU A 153 8.12 -5.57 0.17
N LEU A 154 7.97 -4.29 -0.17
CA LEU A 154 7.42 -3.83 -1.45
C LEU A 154 8.35 -4.15 -2.63
N GLN A 155 9.67 -4.07 -2.43
CA GLN A 155 10.67 -4.50 -3.43
C GLN A 155 10.81 -6.03 -3.54
N GLY A 156 10.15 -6.80 -2.67
CA GLY A 156 10.27 -8.25 -2.64
C GLY A 156 11.66 -8.75 -2.22
N GLN A 157 12.45 -7.94 -1.51
CA GLN A 157 13.79 -8.27 -1.05
C GLN A 157 13.77 -8.72 0.42
N PRO A 158 14.15 -9.97 0.76
CA PRO A 158 14.07 -10.45 2.13
C PRO A 158 15.10 -9.74 3.03
N PRO A 159 14.73 -9.33 4.27
CA PRO A 159 15.67 -8.80 5.24
C PRO A 159 16.58 -9.90 5.82
N GLY A 160 16.22 -11.17 5.65
CA GLY A 160 16.87 -12.32 6.28
C GLY A 160 16.30 -12.67 7.66
N ARG A 161 16.39 -13.95 8.02
CA ARG A 161 15.78 -14.54 9.23
C ARG A 161 16.12 -13.79 10.52
N ASP A 162 17.40 -13.55 10.79
CA ASP A 162 17.83 -12.95 12.07
C ASP A 162 17.33 -11.51 12.25
N LEU A 163 17.20 -10.76 11.15
CA LEU A 163 16.65 -9.40 11.19
C LEU A 163 15.13 -9.42 11.35
N LEU A 164 14.45 -10.36 10.69
CA LEU A 164 13.02 -10.55 10.84
C LEU A 164 12.64 -11.00 12.26
N THR A 165 13.38 -11.94 12.86
CA THR A 165 13.21 -12.34 14.27
C THR A 165 13.37 -11.16 15.23
N ARG A 166 14.38 -10.32 15.02
CA ARG A 166 14.59 -9.09 15.81
C ARG A 166 13.44 -8.09 15.64
N ALA A 167 12.96 -7.88 14.41
CA ALA A 167 11.85 -6.98 14.14
C ALA A 167 10.52 -7.47 14.75
N LEU A 168 10.26 -8.79 14.74
CA LEU A 168 9.08 -9.40 15.37
C LEU A 168 9.07 -9.27 16.91
N THR A 169 10.24 -9.16 17.53
CA THR A 169 10.43 -8.98 18.99
C THR A 169 10.69 -7.53 19.40
N HIS A 170 10.67 -6.59 18.46
CA HIS A 170 10.98 -5.19 18.70
C HIS A 170 9.98 -4.56 19.70
N PRO A 171 10.41 -3.71 20.65
CA PRO A 171 9.48 -3.10 21.61
C PRO A 171 8.40 -2.24 20.94
N GLU A 172 8.77 -1.52 19.88
CA GLU A 172 7.85 -0.61 19.19
C GLU A 172 6.83 -1.33 18.28
N PRO A 173 5.52 -1.03 18.41
CA PRO A 173 4.47 -1.64 17.60
C PRO A 173 4.63 -1.45 16.10
N VAL A 174 5.15 -0.30 15.65
CA VAL A 174 5.29 0.01 14.21
C VAL A 174 6.25 -0.96 13.51
N VAL A 175 7.39 -1.27 14.13
CA VAL A 175 8.37 -2.23 13.61
C VAL A 175 7.79 -3.65 13.61
N ARG A 176 7.10 -4.03 14.69
CA ARG A 176 6.44 -5.34 14.78
C ARG A 176 5.35 -5.51 13.73
N LEU A 177 4.58 -4.47 13.44
CA LEU A 177 3.52 -4.50 12.43
C LEU A 177 4.09 -4.80 11.05
N THR A 178 5.12 -4.05 10.65
CA THR A 178 5.80 -4.28 9.37
C THR A 178 6.49 -5.65 9.35
N ALA A 179 7.04 -6.12 10.46
CA ALA A 179 7.63 -7.46 10.57
C ALA A 179 6.59 -8.58 10.40
N LEU A 180 5.38 -8.43 10.93
CA LEU A 180 4.29 -9.39 10.72
C LEU A 180 3.82 -9.38 9.25
N ARG A 181 3.76 -8.21 8.60
CA ARG A 181 3.49 -8.13 7.15
C ARG A 181 4.60 -8.80 6.33
N ALA A 182 5.86 -8.60 6.71
CA ALA A 182 7.00 -9.28 6.09
C ALA A 182 6.95 -10.81 6.30
N ALA A 183 6.51 -11.27 7.47
CA ALA A 183 6.32 -12.69 7.76
C ALA A 183 5.28 -13.36 6.86
N ARG A 184 4.30 -12.61 6.33
CA ARG A 184 3.35 -13.10 5.32
C ARG A 184 4.04 -13.35 3.97
N ARG A 185 5.01 -12.52 3.59
CA ARG A 185 5.76 -12.65 2.33
C ARG A 185 6.86 -13.71 2.41
N TRP A 186 7.54 -13.81 3.55
CA TRP A 186 8.63 -14.76 3.80
C TRP A 186 8.33 -15.67 4.99
N PRO A 187 7.33 -16.56 4.88
CA PRO A 187 6.86 -17.39 6.00
C PRO A 187 7.91 -18.39 6.50
N ARG A 188 8.91 -18.74 5.68
CA ARG A 188 10.01 -19.64 6.08
C ARG A 188 11.06 -18.98 6.96
N ASP A 189 11.21 -17.66 6.83
CA ASP A 189 12.18 -16.87 7.61
C ASP A 189 11.57 -16.38 8.93
N ALA A 190 10.25 -16.31 9.00
CA ALA A 190 9.53 -15.86 10.19
C ALA A 190 9.32 -16.99 11.19
N GLU A 191 9.73 -16.76 12.44
CA GLU A 191 9.53 -17.72 13.52
C GLU A 191 8.04 -17.86 13.89
N THR A 192 7.53 -19.07 13.73
CA THR A 192 6.12 -19.42 14.00
C THR A 192 5.66 -19.01 15.39
N GLY A 193 6.52 -19.17 16.41
CA GLY A 193 6.22 -18.79 17.78
C GLY A 193 6.00 -17.29 17.98
N LEU A 194 6.78 -16.45 17.29
CA LEU A 194 6.67 -14.99 17.37
C LEU A 194 5.45 -14.46 16.63
N VAL A 195 5.14 -15.03 15.46
CA VAL A 195 3.88 -14.71 14.75
C VAL A 195 2.68 -15.06 15.63
N ARG A 196 2.73 -16.21 16.31
CA ARG A 196 1.67 -16.62 17.24
C ARG A 196 1.50 -15.64 18.40
N GLN A 197 2.59 -15.12 18.96
CA GLN A 197 2.53 -14.11 20.03
C GLN A 197 1.83 -12.83 19.56
N GLY A 198 1.95 -12.47 18.28
CA GLY A 198 1.23 -11.35 17.68
C GLY A 198 -0.29 -11.45 17.78
N LEU A 199 -0.86 -12.67 17.74
CA LEU A 199 -2.30 -12.90 17.90
C LEU A 199 -2.81 -12.52 19.30
N ALA A 200 -1.94 -12.51 20.31
CA ALA A 200 -2.25 -12.13 21.67
C ALA A 200 -1.95 -10.64 21.99
N SER A 201 -1.58 -9.86 20.97
CA SER A 201 -1.29 -8.43 21.14
C SER A 201 -2.53 -7.63 21.56
N GLY A 202 -2.34 -6.61 22.40
CA GLY A 202 -3.40 -5.65 22.74
C GLY A 202 -3.82 -4.74 21.58
N ALA A 203 -2.94 -4.54 20.58
CA ALA A 203 -3.23 -3.70 19.42
C ALA A 203 -3.96 -4.49 18.31
N PRO A 204 -5.16 -4.06 17.85
CA PRO A 204 -5.92 -4.73 16.80
C PRO A 204 -5.16 -4.93 15.49
N GLU A 205 -4.34 -3.96 15.08
CA GLU A 205 -3.58 -3.97 13.83
C GLU A 205 -2.49 -5.06 13.85
N LEU A 206 -1.83 -5.23 14.99
CA LEU A 206 -0.86 -6.31 15.20
C LEU A 206 -1.54 -7.68 15.17
N ARG A 207 -2.72 -7.81 15.79
CA ARG A 207 -3.49 -9.06 15.74
C ARG A 207 -3.92 -9.41 14.32
N ALA A 208 -4.38 -8.42 13.54
CA ALA A 208 -4.76 -8.59 12.14
C ALA A 208 -3.56 -9.04 11.28
N ALA A 209 -2.41 -8.37 11.38
CA ALA A 209 -1.22 -8.75 10.63
C ALA A 209 -0.68 -10.14 11.04
N ALA A 210 -0.74 -10.47 12.34
CA ALA A 210 -0.38 -11.80 12.84
C ALA A 210 -1.35 -12.89 12.37
N LEU A 211 -2.63 -12.57 12.22
CA LEU A 211 -3.64 -13.47 11.67
C LEU A 211 -3.30 -13.88 10.25
N GLU A 212 -3.02 -12.89 9.39
CA GLU A 212 -2.64 -13.13 8.00
C GLU A 212 -1.34 -13.93 7.89
N ALA A 213 -0.29 -13.53 8.60
CA ALA A 213 0.98 -14.24 8.59
C ALA A 213 0.85 -15.67 9.13
N GLY A 214 0.06 -15.86 10.20
CA GLY A 214 -0.19 -17.16 10.80
C GLY A 214 -0.95 -18.11 9.87
N LEU A 215 -1.91 -17.60 9.09
CA LEU A 215 -2.63 -18.40 8.09
C LEU A 215 -1.73 -18.80 6.92
N VAL A 216 -0.87 -17.90 6.43
CA VAL A 216 0.13 -18.26 5.39
C VAL A 216 1.09 -19.34 5.90
N GLN A 217 1.40 -19.34 7.19
CA GLN A 217 2.18 -20.41 7.84
C GLN A 217 1.37 -21.66 8.22
N ALA A 218 0.09 -21.75 7.81
CA ALA A 218 -0.83 -22.83 8.14
C ALA A 218 -0.96 -23.11 9.66
N GLN A 219 -0.85 -22.08 10.50
CA GLN A 219 -0.97 -22.23 11.94
C GLN A 219 -2.42 -22.51 12.35
N ARG A 220 -2.66 -23.63 13.03
CA ARG A 220 -4.00 -24.00 13.54
C ARG A 220 -4.59 -22.93 14.44
N LEU A 221 -3.78 -22.31 15.31
CA LEU A 221 -4.26 -21.25 16.20
C LEU A 221 -4.74 -20.03 15.41
N ALA A 222 -4.01 -19.62 14.36
CA ALA A 222 -4.45 -18.50 13.51
C ALA A 222 -5.79 -18.81 12.84
N ARG A 223 -6.02 -20.04 12.38
CA ARG A 223 -7.34 -20.46 11.84
C ARG A 223 -8.45 -20.35 12.88
N GLN A 224 -8.22 -20.85 14.09
CA GLN A 224 -9.19 -20.76 15.19
C GLN A 224 -9.47 -19.30 15.59
N SER A 225 -8.42 -18.48 15.68
CA SER A 225 -8.54 -17.04 15.95
C SER A 225 -9.28 -16.31 14.84
N CYS A 226 -9.08 -16.69 13.57
CA CYS A 226 -9.81 -16.13 12.42
C CYS A 226 -11.31 -16.38 12.58
N GLN A 227 -11.68 -17.63 12.82
CA GLN A 227 -13.08 -18.00 13.05
C GLN A 227 -13.66 -17.26 14.26
N ALA A 228 -12.96 -17.20 15.38
CA ALA A 228 -13.45 -16.52 16.57
C ALA A 228 -13.62 -15.00 16.37
N ALA A 229 -12.75 -14.35 15.60
CA ALA A 229 -12.71 -12.90 15.45
C ALA A 229 -13.76 -12.33 14.49
N ALA A 230 -14.46 -13.15 13.70
CA ALA A 230 -15.40 -12.68 12.67
C ALA A 230 -16.51 -11.73 13.19
N GLU A 231 -16.87 -11.83 14.47
CA GLU A 231 -17.88 -11.00 15.13
C GLU A 231 -17.31 -9.69 15.73
N ALA A 232 -15.99 -9.55 15.82
CA ALA A 232 -15.38 -8.35 16.40
C ALA A 232 -15.58 -7.13 15.47
N PRO A 233 -15.99 -5.96 15.99
CA PRO A 233 -16.16 -4.73 15.21
C PRO A 233 -14.82 -3.96 15.07
N ASP A 234 -13.68 -4.66 15.04
CA ASP A 234 -12.35 -4.08 14.95
C ASP A 234 -11.60 -4.52 13.68
N ALA A 235 -10.37 -4.04 13.50
CA ALA A 235 -9.52 -4.38 12.36
C ALA A 235 -9.29 -5.89 12.22
N MET A 236 -9.12 -6.61 13.33
CA MET A 236 -8.94 -8.06 13.31
C MET A 236 -10.21 -8.76 12.80
N GLY A 237 -11.39 -8.31 13.25
CA GLY A 237 -12.65 -8.87 12.77
C GLY A 237 -12.90 -8.58 11.29
N ARG A 238 -12.57 -7.38 10.80
CA ARG A 238 -12.66 -7.05 9.37
C ARG A 238 -11.77 -7.97 8.53
N THR A 239 -10.51 -8.14 8.92
CA THR A 239 -9.58 -9.07 8.27
C THR A 239 -10.07 -10.51 8.35
N ALA A 240 -10.61 -10.95 9.50
CA ALA A 240 -11.17 -12.29 9.65
C ALA A 240 -12.35 -12.54 8.70
N ARG A 241 -13.29 -11.60 8.58
CA ARG A 241 -14.43 -11.72 7.66
C ARG A 241 -13.97 -11.91 6.21
N LEU A 242 -13.00 -11.11 5.76
CA LEU A 242 -12.39 -11.25 4.43
C LEU A 242 -11.76 -12.62 4.22
N LEU A 243 -10.93 -13.08 5.17
CA LEU A 243 -10.20 -14.34 5.05
C LEU A 243 -11.14 -15.56 5.07
N LEU A 244 -12.21 -15.51 5.85
CA LEU A 244 -13.25 -16.54 5.87
C LEU A 244 -14.05 -16.55 4.56
N ALA A 245 -14.32 -15.39 3.96
CA ALA A 245 -14.98 -15.33 2.65
C ALA A 245 -14.09 -15.91 1.55
N LEU A 246 -12.81 -15.54 1.51
CA LEU A 246 -11.83 -15.99 0.51
C LEU A 246 -11.55 -17.49 0.57
N GLY A 247 -11.42 -18.07 1.77
CA GLY A 247 -10.88 -19.43 1.93
C GLY A 247 -11.50 -20.27 3.04
N GLY A 248 -12.59 -19.81 3.66
CA GLY A 248 -13.31 -20.55 4.71
C GLY A 248 -14.11 -21.74 4.17
N ALA A 249 -14.63 -22.57 5.06
CA ALA A 249 -15.57 -23.63 4.70
C ALA A 249 -16.99 -23.05 4.45
N ASP A 250 -17.94 -23.88 4.03
CA ASP A 250 -19.31 -23.41 3.78
C ASP A 250 -20.02 -23.00 5.08
N GLU A 251 -19.63 -23.58 6.22
CA GLU A 251 -20.09 -23.15 7.54
C GLU A 251 -19.59 -21.75 7.88
N ASP A 252 -18.36 -21.40 7.48
CA ASP A 252 -17.79 -20.07 7.68
C ASP A 252 -18.57 -19.04 6.84
N LEU A 253 -18.85 -19.36 5.57
CA LEU A 253 -19.68 -18.49 4.71
C LEU A 253 -21.10 -18.32 5.27
N SER A 254 -21.74 -19.42 5.69
CA SER A 254 -23.08 -19.38 6.29
C SER A 254 -23.10 -18.50 7.54
N ARG A 255 -22.02 -18.50 8.32
CA ARG A 255 -21.87 -17.61 9.46
C ARG A 255 -21.70 -16.15 9.02
N LEU A 256 -20.90 -15.86 7.99
CA LEU A 256 -20.78 -14.51 7.45
C LEU A 256 -22.12 -13.96 6.96
N VAL A 257 -22.91 -14.76 6.24
CA VAL A 257 -24.26 -14.35 5.80
C VAL A 257 -25.15 -13.96 6.98
N LYS A 258 -25.11 -14.71 8.09
CA LYS A 258 -25.84 -14.35 9.32
C LYS A 258 -25.37 -13.03 9.94
N LEU A 259 -24.10 -12.65 9.76
CA LEU A 259 -23.60 -11.36 10.26
C LEU A 259 -24.16 -10.15 9.50
N LEU A 260 -24.85 -10.35 8.36
CA LEU A 260 -25.62 -9.28 7.71
C LEU A 260 -26.76 -8.77 8.59
N ASP A 261 -27.25 -9.57 9.55
CA ASP A 261 -28.27 -9.14 10.50
C ASP A 261 -27.73 -8.10 11.50
N ALA A 262 -26.41 -8.01 11.68
CA ALA A 262 -25.76 -7.06 12.59
C ALA A 262 -25.40 -5.74 11.87
N PRO A 263 -26.10 -4.61 12.12
CA PRO A 263 -25.91 -3.37 11.36
C PRO A 263 -24.48 -2.80 11.40
N ALA A 264 -23.78 -2.98 12.52
CA ALA A 264 -22.42 -2.50 12.70
C ALA A 264 -21.38 -3.26 11.86
N LEU A 265 -21.67 -4.52 11.49
CA LEU A 265 -20.74 -5.39 10.75
C LEU A 265 -21.12 -5.50 9.28
N ARG A 266 -22.39 -5.30 8.95
CA ARG A 266 -22.96 -5.48 7.61
C ARG A 266 -22.14 -4.84 6.47
N PRO A 267 -21.64 -3.59 6.58
CA PRO A 267 -20.88 -3.00 5.48
C PRO A 267 -19.56 -3.73 5.19
N ASP A 268 -18.92 -4.29 6.21
CA ASP A 268 -17.70 -5.10 6.07
C ASP A 268 -18.02 -6.51 5.58
N VAL A 269 -19.15 -7.07 6.02
CA VAL A 269 -19.61 -8.41 5.60
C VAL A 269 -19.95 -8.40 4.11
N LEU A 270 -20.74 -7.44 3.63
CA LEU A 270 -21.06 -7.29 2.20
C LEU A 270 -19.78 -7.20 1.36
N TRP A 271 -18.85 -6.35 1.79
CA TRP A 271 -17.56 -6.22 1.13
C TRP A 271 -16.78 -7.54 1.10
N ALA A 272 -16.68 -8.25 2.22
CA ALA A 272 -15.99 -9.53 2.31
C ALA A 272 -16.64 -10.61 1.42
N LEU A 273 -17.98 -10.68 1.38
CA LEU A 273 -18.71 -11.66 0.56
C LEU A 273 -18.36 -11.56 -0.92
N GLY A 274 -18.09 -10.35 -1.43
CA GLY A 274 -17.64 -10.10 -2.80
C GLY A 274 -16.38 -10.89 -3.21
N PHE A 275 -15.53 -11.26 -2.25
CA PHE A 275 -14.31 -12.02 -2.49
C PHE A 275 -14.51 -13.54 -2.42
N SER A 276 -15.70 -14.03 -2.09
CA SER A 276 -15.94 -15.46 -1.91
C SER A 276 -16.04 -16.24 -3.22
N GLY A 277 -16.54 -15.59 -4.29
CA GLY A 277 -16.85 -16.25 -5.56
C GLY A 277 -17.96 -17.31 -5.48
N ARG A 278 -18.77 -17.34 -4.41
CA ARG A 278 -19.78 -18.39 -4.17
C ARG A 278 -21.21 -17.91 -4.45
N PRO A 279 -22.07 -18.73 -5.08
CA PRO A 279 -23.45 -18.35 -5.36
C PRO A 279 -24.25 -17.90 -4.12
N ALA A 280 -24.10 -18.62 -2.99
CA ALA A 280 -24.78 -18.27 -1.75
C ALA A 280 -24.42 -16.87 -1.21
N ALA A 281 -23.22 -16.36 -1.54
CA ALA A 281 -22.81 -15.01 -1.19
C ALA A 281 -23.48 -13.96 -2.09
N ALA A 282 -23.65 -14.27 -3.39
CA ALA A 282 -24.38 -13.41 -4.31
C ALA A 282 -25.86 -13.30 -3.91
N ASP A 283 -26.50 -14.44 -3.60
CA ASP A 283 -27.88 -14.47 -3.12
C ASP A 283 -28.06 -13.62 -1.86
N ALA A 284 -27.08 -13.65 -0.95
CA ALA A 284 -27.09 -12.85 0.28
C ALA A 284 -26.93 -11.33 0.03
N CYS A 285 -26.43 -10.91 -1.13
CA CYS A 285 -26.31 -9.49 -1.49
C CYS A 285 -27.63 -8.92 -2.04
N ILE A 286 -28.49 -9.75 -2.66
CA ILE A 286 -29.72 -9.31 -3.34
C ILE A 286 -30.63 -8.44 -2.45
N PRO A 287 -30.94 -8.82 -1.19
CA PRO A 287 -31.82 -8.03 -0.33
C PRO A 287 -31.32 -6.61 -0.03
N TRP A 288 -30.03 -6.35 -0.27
CA TRP A 288 -29.37 -5.08 0.04
C TRP A 288 -29.18 -4.20 -1.18
N LEU A 289 -29.49 -4.66 -2.40
CA LEU A 289 -29.28 -3.87 -3.63
C LEU A 289 -30.11 -2.59 -3.68
N GLU A 290 -31.30 -2.61 -3.08
CA GLU A 290 -32.20 -1.44 -3.01
C GLU A 290 -31.96 -0.58 -1.76
N ASP A 291 -31.04 -0.98 -0.87
CA ASP A 291 -30.74 -0.22 0.35
C ASP A 291 -30.04 1.12 -0.02
N PRO A 292 -30.54 2.28 0.42
CA PRO A 292 -29.97 3.58 0.06
C PRO A 292 -28.51 3.78 0.51
N LEU A 293 -28.08 3.10 1.58
CA LEU A 293 -26.75 3.27 2.16
C LEU A 293 -25.78 2.17 1.72
N LEU A 294 -26.30 0.97 1.47
CA LEU A 294 -25.49 -0.23 1.24
C LEU A 294 -25.65 -0.82 -0.17
N GLY A 295 -26.60 -0.32 -0.95
CA GLY A 295 -26.88 -0.77 -2.32
C GLY A 295 -25.62 -0.80 -3.19
N GLY A 296 -24.81 0.27 -3.15
CA GLY A 296 -23.54 0.32 -3.88
C GLY A 296 -22.56 -0.80 -3.50
N ARG A 297 -22.38 -1.07 -2.19
CA ARG A 297 -21.49 -2.16 -1.74
C ARG A 297 -22.05 -3.54 -2.06
N ALA A 298 -23.36 -3.73 -1.91
CA ALA A 298 -24.03 -4.98 -2.26
C ALA A 298 -23.92 -5.26 -3.76
N ALA A 299 -24.09 -4.23 -4.58
CA ALA A 299 -23.92 -4.26 -6.02
C ALA A 299 -22.49 -4.61 -6.43
N GLU A 300 -21.49 -3.94 -5.85
CA GLU A 300 -20.06 -4.25 -6.08
C GLU A 300 -19.74 -5.70 -5.72
N ALA A 301 -20.17 -6.16 -4.54
CA ALA A 301 -19.96 -7.54 -4.12
C ALA A 301 -20.64 -8.55 -5.05
N PHE A 302 -21.90 -8.29 -5.42
CA PHE A 302 -22.66 -9.12 -6.35
C PHE A 302 -21.99 -9.20 -7.72
N SER A 303 -21.55 -8.07 -8.27
CA SER A 303 -20.80 -8.00 -9.53
C SER A 303 -19.46 -8.73 -9.46
N ALA A 304 -18.71 -8.58 -8.36
CA ALA A 304 -17.44 -9.28 -8.17
C ALA A 304 -17.61 -10.80 -8.15
N ILE A 305 -18.70 -11.32 -7.58
CA ILE A 305 -18.98 -12.75 -7.52
C ILE A 305 -19.48 -13.29 -8.86
N THR A 306 -20.38 -12.57 -9.52
CA THR A 306 -21.12 -13.06 -10.70
C THR A 306 -20.45 -12.70 -12.03
N GLY A 307 -19.56 -11.70 -12.04
CA GLY A 307 -19.05 -11.09 -13.26
C GLY A 307 -20.06 -10.21 -14.01
N LEU A 308 -21.25 -9.97 -13.43
CA LEU A 308 -22.27 -9.12 -14.06
C LEU A 308 -21.83 -7.65 -14.01
N ALA A 309 -21.65 -7.06 -15.19
CA ALA A 309 -21.43 -5.63 -15.32
C ALA A 309 -22.77 -4.89 -15.15
N LEU A 310 -22.89 -4.10 -14.08
CA LEU A 310 -24.06 -3.24 -13.85
C LEU A 310 -23.95 -2.03 -14.79
N LYS A 311 -24.65 -2.10 -15.92
CA LYS A 311 -24.74 -1.07 -16.95
C LYS A 311 -26.20 -0.85 -17.35
N ASP A 312 -26.46 0.31 -17.95
CA ASP A 312 -27.75 0.67 -18.54
C ASP A 312 -28.91 0.41 -17.58
N ASP A 313 -29.84 -0.48 -17.93
CA ASP A 313 -31.05 -0.81 -17.16
C ASP A 313 -30.78 -1.42 -15.77
N LEU A 314 -29.52 -1.79 -15.47
CA LEU A 314 -29.10 -2.30 -14.17
C LEU A 314 -28.50 -1.22 -13.26
N LEU A 315 -28.34 0.01 -13.75
CA LEU A 315 -27.89 1.16 -12.97
C LEU A 315 -29.10 1.92 -12.44
N ARG A 316 -29.13 2.12 -11.12
CA ARG A 316 -30.07 3.07 -10.52
C ARG A 316 -29.50 4.49 -10.67
N GLU A 317 -30.31 5.42 -11.20
CA GLU A 317 -29.99 6.85 -11.17
C GLU A 317 -29.92 7.32 -9.72
N ARG A 318 -28.87 8.08 -9.40
CA ARG A 318 -28.61 8.55 -8.05
C ARG A 318 -29.51 9.76 -7.76
N ASP A 319 -30.35 9.66 -6.73
CA ASP A 319 -31.33 10.70 -6.39
C ASP A 319 -30.66 11.84 -5.58
N GLU A 320 -31.15 13.08 -5.70
CA GLU A 320 -30.59 14.26 -4.99
C GLU A 320 -30.63 14.14 -3.45
N GLU A 321 -31.49 13.29 -2.90
CA GLU A 321 -31.53 13.00 -1.45
C GLU A 321 -30.32 12.18 -0.96
N ASP A 322 -29.67 11.41 -1.84
CA ASP A 322 -28.44 10.66 -1.52
C ASP A 322 -27.25 11.62 -1.28
N ASP A 323 -27.35 12.86 -1.76
CA ASP A 323 -26.34 13.90 -1.58
C ASP A 323 -26.42 14.65 -0.24
N LEU A 324 -27.51 14.48 0.51
CA LEU A 324 -27.68 15.08 1.84
C LEU A 324 -26.93 14.32 2.95
N LEU A 325 -26.27 13.21 2.61
CA LEU A 325 -25.44 12.44 3.54
C LEU A 325 -24.05 13.09 3.76
N PRO A 326 -23.60 13.25 5.02
CA PRO A 326 -22.38 14.00 5.34
C PRO A 326 -21.12 13.51 4.62
N PRO A 327 -20.24 14.43 4.16
CA PRO A 327 -19.12 14.13 3.27
C PRO A 327 -18.03 13.23 3.89
N TRP A 328 -17.93 13.11 5.21
CA TRP A 328 -16.96 12.23 5.88
C TRP A 328 -17.30 10.73 5.83
N ARG A 329 -18.43 10.35 5.20
CA ARG A 329 -18.70 8.96 4.77
C ARG A 329 -18.40 8.71 3.28
N ARG A 330 -18.04 9.75 2.51
CA ARG A 330 -17.65 9.66 1.09
C ARG A 330 -16.18 9.32 0.91
N THR A 331 -15.39 9.48 1.96
CA THR A 331 -14.00 9.04 2.04
C THR A 331 -13.89 7.95 3.11
N SER A 332 -14.23 6.71 2.75
CA SER A 332 -13.31 5.64 3.13
C SER A 332 -12.15 5.65 2.14
N THR A 333 -11.43 6.76 2.12
CA THR A 333 -9.99 6.67 1.93
C THR A 333 -9.45 5.80 3.07
N HIS A 334 -8.32 5.18 2.77
CA HIS A 334 -7.40 4.53 3.68
C HIS A 334 -7.60 3.02 3.84
N PRO A 335 -6.49 2.27 4.02
CA PRO A 335 -5.10 2.49 3.61
C PRO A 335 -4.60 1.44 2.59
#